data_AF-F8NWG9-F1
#
_entry.id   AF-F8NWG9-F1
#
_cell.length_a   1.000
_cell.length_b   1.000
_cell.length_c   1.000
_cell.angle_alpha   90.00
_cell.angle_beta   90.00
_cell.angle_gamma   90.00
#
_symmetry.space_group_name_H-M   'P 1'
#
loop_
_entity.id
_entity.type
_entity.pdbx_description
1 polymer ?
#
loop_
_entity_poly.entity_id
_entity_poly.type
_entity_poly.pdbx_seq_one_letter_code
_entity_poly.pdbx_strand_id
1 'polypeptide(L)'
;MSLIKVPYLLSSAVGLHVACTAPGAPSSDEVIQLTPREIFLRGTAILTSAIKGCFWLGALGEVGTIILPQIPPSKLPPSAFTLLKALGGPDTRPITVAFLVGNTLVSFGGFLRWQCYRTLGRFFTFQLSVRKDHRLVTTGL
;
A
#
# COMPACT_ATOMS: atom_id res chain seq x y z
N MET A 1 -8.67 23.43 -6.65
CA MET A 1 -8.29 22.12 -6.06
C MET A 1 -6.80 21.98 -6.11
N SER A 2 -6.20 21.58 -4.99
CA SER A 2 -4.74 21.57 -4.90
C SER A 2 -4.19 20.27 -5.49
N LEU A 3 -3.60 20.37 -6.68
CA LEU A 3 -2.92 19.27 -7.37
C LEU A 3 -1.84 18.61 -6.52
N ILE A 4 -1.31 19.32 -5.52
CA ILE A 4 -0.30 18.80 -4.60
C ILE A 4 -0.79 17.60 -3.77
N LYS A 5 -2.10 17.38 -3.62
CA LYS A 5 -2.63 16.19 -2.93
C LYS A 5 -2.29 14.89 -3.67
N VAL A 6 -2.22 14.94 -5.00
CA VAL A 6 -1.96 13.77 -5.85
C VAL A 6 -0.64 13.07 -5.48
N PRO A 7 0.52 13.75 -5.44
CA PRO A 7 1.76 13.09 -5.06
C PRO A 7 1.74 12.56 -3.62
N TYR A 8 1.06 13.22 -2.66
CA TYR A 8 0.92 12.69 -1.29
C TYR A 8 0.11 11.39 -1.26
N LEU A 9 -1.04 11.35 -1.94
CA LEU A 9 -1.90 10.16 -2.02
C LEU A 9 -1.18 8.98 -2.71
N LEU A 10 -0.44 9.25 -3.78
CA LEU A 10 0.33 8.23 -4.48
C LEU A 10 1.51 7.74 -3.62
N SER A 11 2.22 8.65 -2.95
CA SER A 11 3.34 8.30 -2.09
C SER A 11 2.91 7.41 -0.91
N SER A 12 1.79 7.74 -0.26
CA SER A 12 1.26 6.91 0.83
C SER A 12 0.74 5.56 0.33
N ALA A 13 0.11 5.51 -0.86
CA ALA A 13 -0.32 4.27 -1.48
C ALA A 13 0.86 3.34 -1.84
N VAL A 14 1.95 3.90 -2.35
CA VAL A 14 3.20 3.16 -2.59
C VAL A 14 3.81 2.69 -1.27
N GLY A 15 3.90 3.56 -0.26
CA GLY A 15 4.43 3.21 1.05
C GLY A 15 3.69 2.03 1.68
N LEU A 16 2.36 2.06 1.65
CA LEU A 16 1.53 0.95 2.14
C LEU A 16 1.68 -0.30 1.26
N HIS A 17 1.73 -0.15 -0.06
CA HIS A 17 1.94 -1.28 -0.98
C HIS A 17 3.23 -2.02 -0.63
N VAL A 18 4.33 -1.29 -0.46
CA VAL A 18 5.62 -1.89 -0.10
C VAL A 18 5.53 -2.56 1.27
N ALA A 19 4.95 -1.88 2.27
CA ALA A 19 4.80 -2.44 3.63
C ALA A 19 3.92 -3.70 3.71
N CYS A 20 3.02 -3.91 2.74
CA CYS A 20 2.14 -5.08 2.66
C CYS A 20 2.58 -6.10 1.61
N THR A 21 3.74 -5.91 0.96
CA THR A 21 4.27 -6.86 -0.02
C THR A 21 5.41 -7.65 0.60
N ALA A 22 5.25 -8.97 0.66
CA ALA A 22 6.30 -9.85 1.18
C ALA A 22 7.53 -9.79 0.26
N PRO A 23 8.75 -9.61 0.80
CA PRO A 23 9.96 -9.51 -0.01
C PRO A 23 10.45 -10.85 -0.58
N GLY A 24 9.88 -11.97 -0.14
CA GLY A 24 10.22 -13.29 -0.67
C GLY A 24 9.19 -14.36 -0.31
N ALA A 25 9.11 -15.39 -1.14
CA ALA A 25 8.38 -16.62 -0.85
C ALA A 25 9.33 -17.67 -0.22
N PRO A 26 8.90 -18.44 0.79
CA PRO A 26 9.66 -19.60 1.27
C PRO A 26 9.65 -20.73 0.22
N SER A 27 10.72 -21.52 0.15
CA SER A 27 10.70 -22.78 -0.61
C SER A 27 9.82 -23.81 0.07
N SER A 28 9.18 -24.73 -0.69
CA SER A 28 8.26 -25.74 -0.13
C SER A 28 8.88 -26.58 0.98
N ASP A 29 10.20 -26.79 0.91
CA ASP A 29 10.95 -27.66 1.81
C ASP A 29 11.30 -26.98 3.16
N GLU A 30 11.01 -25.68 3.29
CA GLU A 30 11.28 -24.87 4.50
C GLU A 30 10.00 -24.52 5.28
N VAL A 31 8.84 -25.00 4.81
CA VAL A 31 7.54 -24.77 5.44
C VAL A 31 7.37 -25.77 6.59
N ILE A 32 7.31 -25.25 7.82
CA ILE A 32 7.04 -26.04 9.03
C ILE A 32 5.59 -26.56 8.97
N GLN A 33 5.30 -27.65 9.69
CA GLN A 33 3.97 -28.28 9.67
C GLN A 33 2.84 -27.32 10.04
N LEU A 34 1.78 -27.32 9.22
CA LEU A 34 0.59 -26.46 9.34
C LEU A 34 -0.01 -26.51 10.75
N THR A 35 0.44 -25.56 11.58
CA THR A 35 -0.15 -25.31 12.90
C THR A 35 -1.33 -24.34 12.72
N PRO A 36 -2.37 -24.34 13.59
CA PRO A 36 -3.47 -23.35 13.49
C PRO A 36 -2.99 -21.90 13.41
N ARG A 37 -1.87 -21.58 14.07
CA ARG A 37 -1.18 -20.29 14.00
C ARG A 37 -0.66 -19.97 12.59
N GLU A 38 -0.19 -20.96 11.84
CA GLU A 38 0.29 -20.77 10.46
C GLU A 38 -0.86 -20.60 9.47
N ILE A 39 -2.00 -21.26 9.71
CA ILE A 39 -3.23 -21.02 8.94
C ILE A 39 -3.69 -19.57 9.14
N PHE A 40 -3.68 -19.09 10.39
CA PHE A 40 -3.95 -17.69 10.69
C PHE A 40 -2.97 -16.74 9.98
N LEU A 41 -1.67 -17.04 10.03
CA LEU A 41 -0.63 -16.26 9.32
C LEU A 41 -0.84 -16.28 7.80
N ARG A 42 -1.24 -17.40 7.19
CA ARG A 42 -1.64 -17.43 5.77
C ARG A 42 -2.86 -16.55 5.50
N GLY A 43 -3.83 -16.51 6.40
CA GLY A 43 -4.96 -15.57 6.35
C GLY A 43 -4.52 -14.11 6.31
N THR A 44 -3.41 -13.76 6.98
CA THR A 44 -2.85 -12.40 6.93
C THR A 44 -2.32 -12.01 5.55
N ALA A 45 -1.94 -12.97 4.69
CA ALA A 45 -1.54 -12.69 3.31
C ALA A 45 -2.74 -12.24 2.43
N ILE A 46 -3.92 -12.83 2.67
CA ILE A 46 -5.16 -12.39 2.02
C ILE A 46 -5.55 -11.00 2.53
N LEU A 47 -5.46 -10.79 3.85
CA LEU A 47 -5.76 -9.50 4.45
C LEU A 47 -4.85 -8.39 3.93
N THR A 48 -3.54 -8.62 3.83
CA THR A 48 -2.58 -7.64 3.28
C THR A 48 -2.87 -7.33 1.82
N SER A 49 -3.27 -8.34 1.02
CA SER A 49 -3.69 -8.14 -0.37
C SER A 49 -4.98 -7.30 -0.45
N ALA A 50 -5.96 -7.57 0.40
CA ALA A 50 -7.21 -6.80 0.49
C ALA A 50 -6.95 -5.35 0.89
N ILE A 51 -6.11 -5.11 1.92
CA ILE A 51 -5.72 -3.77 2.35
C ILE A 51 -5.05 -3.00 1.21
N LYS A 52 -4.14 -3.62 0.46
CA LYS A 52 -3.52 -3.01 -0.73
C LYS A 52 -4.58 -2.58 -1.74
N GLY A 53 -5.51 -3.48 -2.06
CA GLY A 53 -6.59 -3.21 -3.01
C GLY A 53 -7.46 -2.04 -2.56
N CYS A 54 -7.97 -2.08 -1.32
CA CYS A 54 -8.80 -1.01 -0.78
C CYS A 54 -8.09 0.34 -0.78
N PHE A 55 -6.81 0.38 -0.39
CA PHE A 55 -6.06 1.63 -0.33
C PHE A 55 -5.78 2.20 -1.72
N TRP A 56 -5.41 1.35 -2.69
CA TRP A 56 -5.24 1.77 -4.09
C TRP A 56 -6.55 2.25 -4.71
N LEU A 57 -7.66 1.56 -4.46
CA LEU A 57 -8.98 1.99 -4.93
C LEU A 57 -9.37 3.36 -4.36
N GLY A 58 -9.14 3.58 -3.06
CA GLY A 58 -9.36 4.89 -2.42
C GLY A 58 -8.47 5.98 -3.01
N ALA A 59 -7.17 5.72 -3.10
CA ALA A 59 -6.20 6.69 -3.64
C ALA A 59 -6.49 7.05 -5.10
N LEU A 60 -6.77 6.06 -5.97
CA LEU A 60 -7.11 6.30 -7.37
C LEU A 60 -8.46 6.99 -7.53
N GLY A 61 -9.45 6.64 -6.71
CA GLY A 61 -10.74 7.31 -6.68
C GLY A 61 -10.58 8.79 -6.35
N GLU A 62 -9.84 9.12 -5.30
CA GLU A 62 -9.59 10.49 -4.87
C GLU A 62 -8.71 11.28 -5.86
N VAL A 63 -7.71 10.63 -6.47
CA VAL A 63 -6.96 11.24 -7.57
C VAL A 63 -7.87 11.52 -8.77
N GLY A 64 -8.80 10.61 -9.08
CA GLY A 64 -9.81 10.79 -10.12
C GLY A 64 -10.71 12.00 -9.87
N THR A 65 -11.19 12.20 -8.64
CA THR A 65 -12.03 13.37 -8.30
C THR A 65 -11.27 14.70 -8.34
N ILE A 66 -9.93 14.68 -8.29
CA ILE A 66 -9.07 15.86 -8.45
C ILE A 66 -8.79 16.15 -9.94
N ILE A 67 -8.53 15.11 -10.75
CA ILE A 67 -8.09 15.24 -12.16
C ILE A 67 -9.26 15.44 -13.12
N LEU A 68 -10.34 14.64 -13.00
CA LEU A 68 -11.47 14.69 -13.95
C LEU A 68 -12.07 16.09 -14.13
N PRO A 69 -12.27 16.89 -13.06
CA PRO A 69 -12.80 18.25 -13.19
C PRO A 69 -11.87 19.25 -13.91
N GLN A 70 -10.58 18.92 -14.06
CA GLN A 70 -9.61 19.79 -14.75
C GLN A 70 -9.57 19.56 -16.25
N ILE A 71 -10.14 18.45 -16.72
CA ILE A 71 -10.18 18.13 -18.15
C ILE A 71 -11.41 18.83 -18.75
N PRO A 72 -11.27 19.53 -19.90
CA PRO A 72 -12.39 20.15 -20.57
C PRO A 72 -13.51 19.14 -20.86
N PRO A 73 -14.79 19.49 -20.64
CA PRO A 73 -15.91 18.57 -20.82
C PRO A 73 -16.04 18.06 -22.27
N SER A 74 -15.52 18.81 -23.26
CA SER A 74 -15.46 18.42 -24.67
C SER A 74 -14.55 17.23 -24.97
N LYS A 75 -13.64 16.88 -24.05
CA LYS A 75 -12.70 15.75 -24.21
C LYS A 75 -13.04 14.55 -23.32
N LEU A 76 -14.10 14.64 -22.52
CA LEU A 76 -14.48 13.60 -21.57
C LEU A 76 -15.66 12.77 -22.10
N PRO A 77 -15.58 11.43 -22.04
CA PRO A 77 -16.73 10.59 -22.36
C PRO A 77 -17.82 10.74 -21.29
N PRO A 78 -19.11 10.50 -21.62
CA PRO A 78 -20.21 10.54 -20.65
C PRO A 78 -19.98 9.65 -19.42
N SER A 79 -19.31 8.51 -19.60
CA SER A 79 -18.94 7.59 -18.53
C SER A 79 -18.04 8.22 -17.46
N ALA A 80 -17.19 9.18 -17.83
CA ALA A 80 -16.32 9.89 -16.87
C ALA A 80 -17.14 10.76 -15.92
N PHE A 81 -18.23 11.39 -16.39
CA PHE A 81 -19.12 12.16 -15.53
C PHE A 81 -19.93 11.26 -14.60
N THR A 82 -20.40 10.11 -15.08
CA THR A 82 -21.07 9.11 -14.24
C THR A 82 -20.12 8.58 -13.16
N LEU A 83 -18.87 8.31 -13.52
CA LEU A 83 -17.83 7.89 -12.58
C LEU A 83 -17.54 8.97 -11.53
N LEU A 84 -17.37 10.23 -11.96
CA LEU A 84 -17.14 11.35 -11.05
C LEU A 84 -18.30 11.49 -10.05
N LYS A 85 -19.55 11.34 -10.51
CA LYS A 85 -20.72 11.37 -9.63
C LYS A 85 -20.75 10.17 -8.67
N ALA A 86 -20.40 8.97 -9.14
CA ALA A 86 -20.31 7.77 -8.31
C ALA A 86 -19.21 7.88 -7.23
N LEU A 87 -18.13 8.62 -7.52
CA LEU A 87 -17.04 8.90 -6.58
C LEU A 87 -17.34 10.04 -5.59
N GLY A 88 -18.54 10.63 -5.64
CA GLY A 88 -18.95 11.71 -4.73
C GLY A 88 -18.71 13.14 -5.25
N GLY A 89 -18.32 13.29 -6.52
CA GLY A 89 -18.11 14.58 -7.17
C GLY A 89 -16.66 15.10 -7.10
N PRO A 90 -16.42 16.33 -7.60
CA PRO A 90 -15.11 16.98 -7.50
C PRO A 90 -14.64 17.10 -6.05
N ASP A 91 -13.38 16.75 -5.77
CA ASP A 91 -12.81 16.93 -4.42
C ASP A 91 -12.71 18.43 -4.11
N THR A 92 -13.50 18.93 -3.16
CA THR A 92 -13.46 20.34 -2.71
C THR A 92 -12.76 20.55 -1.38
N ARG A 93 -12.26 19.47 -0.77
CA ARG A 93 -11.75 19.51 0.60
C ARG A 93 -10.43 20.28 0.66
N PRO A 94 -10.21 21.16 1.63
CA PRO A 94 -8.92 21.80 1.83
C PRO A 94 -7.85 20.79 2.29
N ILE A 95 -6.58 21.14 2.14
CA ILE A 95 -5.48 20.37 2.74
C ILE A 95 -5.45 20.71 4.22
N THR A 96 -5.66 19.72 5.07
CA THR A 96 -5.54 19.87 6.52
C THR A 96 -4.15 19.47 6.99
N VAL A 97 -3.74 19.98 8.15
CA VAL A 97 -2.48 19.54 8.80
C VAL A 97 -2.51 18.03 9.05
N ALA A 98 -3.67 17.49 9.47
CA ALA A 98 -3.86 16.06 9.67
C ALA A 98 -3.62 15.24 8.39
N PHE A 99 -4.03 15.74 7.23
CA PHE A 99 -3.77 15.08 5.94
C PHE A 99 -2.27 14.99 5.64
N LEU A 100 -1.53 16.09 5.85
CA LEU A 100 -0.09 16.14 5.59
C LEU A 100 0.68 15.24 6.56
N VAL A 101 0.38 15.33 7.85
CA VAL A 101 1.00 14.50 8.89
C VAL A 101 0.68 13.02 8.66
N GLY A 102 -0.57 12.67 8.37
CA GLY A 102 -0.97 11.30 8.09
C GLY A 102 -0.24 10.71 6.88
N ASN A 103 -0.21 11.43 5.75
CA ASN A 103 0.46 10.94 4.53
C ASN A 103 1.98 10.80 4.72
N THR A 104 2.61 11.74 5.43
CA THR A 104 4.05 11.68 5.70
C THR A 104 4.39 10.50 6.62
N LEU A 105 3.63 10.28 7.68
CA LEU A 105 3.81 9.12 8.57
C LEU A 105 3.64 7.78 7.84
N VAL A 106 2.60 7.65 7.01
CA VAL A 106 2.37 6.42 6.23
C VAL A 106 3.51 6.17 5.24
N SER A 107 3.95 7.21 4.53
CA SER A 107 5.04 7.11 3.56
C SER A 107 6.37 6.75 4.25
N PHE A 108 6.66 7.38 5.40
CA PHE A 108 7.83 7.08 6.20
C PHE A 108 7.81 5.66 6.77
N GLY A 109 6.67 5.21 7.28
CA GLY A 109 6.50 3.83 7.75
C GLY A 109 6.68 2.80 6.64
N GLY A 110 6.20 3.10 5.43
CA GLY A 110 6.45 2.29 4.24
C GLY A 110 7.93 2.21 3.86
N PHE A 111 8.64 3.34 3.91
CA PHE A 111 10.08 3.39 3.69
C PHE A 111 10.87 2.59 4.74
N LEU A 112 10.50 2.72 6.02
CA LEU A 112 11.12 1.97 7.10
C LEU A 112 10.93 0.46 6.90
N ARG A 113 9.70 0.02 6.59
CA ARG A 113 9.40 -1.38 6.25
C ARG A 113 10.25 -1.86 5.07
N TRP A 114 10.38 -1.05 4.03
CA TRP A 114 11.23 -1.37 2.88
C TRP A 114 12.70 -1.57 3.28
N GLN A 115 13.25 -0.68 4.11
CA GLN A 115 14.62 -0.82 4.63
C GLN A 115 14.79 -2.09 5.45
N CYS A 116 13.83 -2.43 6.32
CA CYS A 116 13.85 -3.69 7.06
C CYS A 116 13.84 -4.90 6.12
N TYR A 117 13.00 -4.89 5.09
CA TYR A 117 12.94 -5.98 4.11
C TYR A 117 14.23 -6.13 3.32
N ARG A 118 14.88 -5.02 2.97
CA ARG A 118 16.18 -5.02 2.30
C ARG A 118 17.30 -5.52 3.22
N THR A 119 17.25 -5.18 4.50
CA THR A 119 18.24 -5.55 5.51
C THR A 119 18.14 -7.03 5.90
N LEU A 120 16.92 -7.52 6.12
CA LEU A 120 16.65 -8.92 6.42
C LEU A 120 16.79 -9.80 5.18
N GLY A 121 16.48 -9.27 4.00
CA GLY A 121 16.62 -9.94 2.71
C GLY A 121 15.94 -11.32 2.70
N ARG A 122 16.72 -12.35 2.39
CA ARG A 122 16.22 -13.74 2.32
C ARG A 122 15.76 -14.31 3.66
N PHE A 123 16.10 -13.70 4.80
CA PHE A 123 15.76 -14.25 6.12
C PHE A 123 14.34 -13.90 6.57
N PHE A 124 13.65 -13.00 5.86
CA PHE A 124 12.31 -12.56 6.23
C PHE A 124 11.27 -12.97 5.19
N THR A 125 10.22 -13.63 5.68
CA THR A 125 9.01 -14.00 4.95
C THR A 125 7.79 -13.68 5.82
N PHE A 126 6.65 -13.39 5.21
CA PHE A 126 5.39 -13.23 5.97
C PHE A 126 4.87 -14.55 6.55
N GLN A 127 5.38 -15.68 6.05
CA GLN A 127 5.13 -17.00 6.60
C GLN A 127 6.25 -17.35 7.58
N LEU A 128 5.91 -18.07 8.66
CA LEU A 128 6.92 -18.61 9.57
C LEU A 128 7.73 -19.66 8.81
N SER A 129 9.02 -19.42 8.61
CA SER A 129 9.94 -20.40 8.03
C SER A 129 11.30 -20.28 8.69
N VAL A 130 11.96 -21.42 8.92
CA VAL A 130 13.35 -21.45 9.36
C VAL A 130 14.17 -21.89 8.16
N ARG A 131 14.80 -20.92 7.50
CA ARG A 131 15.66 -21.18 6.33
C ARG A 131 16.98 -21.82 6.74
N LYS A 132 17.58 -22.58 5.82
CA LYS A 132 18.99 -23.01 5.98
C LYS A 132 19.89 -21.76 6.09
N ASP A 133 20.87 -21.82 6.99
CA ASP A 133 21.78 -20.70 7.32
C ASP A 133 21.10 -19.44 7.89
N HIS A 134 19.98 -19.60 8.63
CA HIS A 134 19.37 -18.47 9.32
C HIS A 134 20.37 -17.86 10.32
N ARG A 135 20.73 -16.60 10.09
CA ARG A 135 21.63 -15.81 10.95
C ARG A 135 20.88 -14.63 11.54
N LEU A 136 21.24 -14.27 12.76
CA LEU A 136 20.77 -13.04 13.37
C LEU A 136 21.36 -11.84 12.61
N VAL A 137 20.50 -10.96 12.09
CA VAL A 137 20.92 -9.71 11.46
C VAL A 137 20.87 -8.62 12.53
N THR A 138 22.05 -8.15 12.98
CA THR A 138 22.20 -7.07 13.97
C THR A 138 22.57 -5.73 13.35
N THR A 139 22.68 -5.69 12.03
CA THR A 139 22.99 -4.50 11.24
C THR A 139 21.70 -3.96 10.62
N GLY A 140 21.59 -2.65 10.47
CA GLY A 140 20.40 -2.03 9.90
C GLY A 140 20.29 -0.57 10.31
N LEU A 141 19.21 0.06 9.86
CA LEU A 141 18.81 1.40 10.25
C LEU A 141 17.88 1.36 11.46
#